data_AF-A0A3N2KHN6-F1
#
_entry.id   AF-A0A3N2KHN6-F1
#
_cell.length_a   1.000
_cell.length_b   1.000
_cell.length_c   1.000
_cell.angle_alpha   90.00
_cell.angle_beta   90.00
_cell.angle_gamma   90.00
#
_symmetry.space_group_name_H-M   'P 1'
#
loop_
_entity.id
_entity.type
_entity.pdbx_description
1 polymer ?
#
loop_
_entity_poly.entity_id
_entity_poly.type
_entity_poly.pdbx_seq_one_letter_code
_entity_poly.pdbx_strand_id
1 'polypeptide(L)'
;MNESAKINIGKVAALKKLREKVSELSDVMKELGEPILDDLALLPAIYEAYKRVFQRRGCPDEATSVRNRKKFLMVVLYLYSPKALAGDRMRMGLRKKVSELFGLTTSTPISDNCAGLIVQYHAYADFRRDVDLIFQEVLNTLEDKLIVTD
;
A
#
# COMPACT_ATOMS: atom_id res chain seq x y z
N MET A 1 36.14 41.36 26.65
CA MET A 1 35.38 41.19 25.38
C MET A 1 35.53 39.75 24.96
N ASN A 2 34.44 38.98 24.95
CA ASN A 2 34.52 37.54 24.73
C ASN A 2 34.98 37.27 23.30
N GLU A 3 36.05 36.50 23.17
CA GLU A 3 36.78 36.26 21.94
C GLU A 3 35.93 35.43 20.96
N SER A 4 35.19 36.15 20.13
CA SER A 4 34.67 35.75 18.81
C SER A 4 33.88 34.43 18.72
N ALA A 5 32.56 34.54 18.85
CA ALA A 5 31.66 33.58 18.19
C ALA A 5 31.87 33.70 16.66
N LYS A 6 32.64 32.77 16.08
CA LYS A 6 32.86 32.69 14.63
C LYS A 6 31.89 31.70 13.99
N ILE A 7 31.43 32.00 12.77
CA ILE A 7 30.57 31.10 12.00
C ILE A 7 31.35 29.83 11.64
N ASN A 8 30.78 28.66 11.98
CA ASN A 8 31.35 27.36 11.61
C ASN A 8 30.90 26.96 10.20
N ILE A 9 31.67 27.36 9.20
CA ILE A 9 31.41 27.04 7.78
C ILE A 9 31.48 25.52 7.51
N GLY A 10 32.29 24.77 8.27
CA GLY A 10 32.35 23.31 8.17
C GLY A 10 31.01 22.64 8.48
N LYS A 11 30.27 23.14 9.49
CA LYS A 11 28.91 22.68 9.80
C LYS A 11 27.94 22.94 8.63
N VAL A 12 28.03 24.10 7.99
CA VAL A 12 27.20 24.45 6.83
C VAL A 12 27.51 23.54 5.64
N ALA A 13 28.79 23.29 5.35
CA ALA A 13 29.20 22.37 4.28
C ALA A 13 28.72 20.93 4.53
N ALA A 14 28.79 20.45 5.78
CA ALA A 14 28.26 19.13 6.16
C ALA A 14 26.73 19.05 5.98
N LEU A 15 25.98 20.09 6.35
CA LEU A 15 24.54 20.16 6.12
C LEU A 15 24.19 20.15 4.63
N LYS A 16 24.95 20.86 3.80
CA LYS A 16 24.76 20.85 2.33
C LYS A 16 24.93 19.45 1.76
N LYS A 17 26.01 18.74 2.12
CA LYS A 17 26.24 17.35 1.71
C LYS A 17 25.13 16.40 2.18
N LEU A 18 24.63 16.59 3.39
CA LEU A 18 23.52 15.77 3.89
C LEU A 18 22.23 16.04 3.12
N ARG A 19 21.95 17.30 2.79
CA ARG A 19 20.78 17.69 1.98
C ARG A 19 20.83 17.09 0.57
N GLU A 20 22.01 17.06 -0.05
CA GLU A 20 22.22 16.42 -1.37
C GLU A 20 21.84 14.93 -1.29
N LYS A 21 22.36 14.20 -0.29
CA LYS A 21 22.01 12.78 -0.07
C LYS A 21 20.51 12.57 0.19
N VAL A 22 19.87 13.44 0.97
CA VAL A 22 18.42 13.37 1.22
C VAL A 22 17.65 13.57 -0.09
N SER A 23 18.10 14.47 -0.97
CA SER A 23 17.48 14.67 -2.28
C SER A 23 17.59 13.42 -3.15
N GLU A 24 18.79 12.85 -3.26
CA GLU A 24 19.03 11.61 -4.04
C GLU A 24 18.15 10.45 -3.53
N LEU A 25 18.09 10.26 -2.21
CA LEU A 25 17.24 9.22 -1.61
C LEU A 25 15.76 9.50 -1.83
N SER A 26 15.34 10.77 -1.80
CA SER A 26 13.96 11.15 -2.07
C SER A 26 13.53 10.82 -3.49
N ASP A 27 14.43 10.97 -4.47
CA ASP A 27 14.16 10.61 -5.86
C ASP A 27 14.01 9.10 -6.03
N VAL A 28 14.89 8.31 -5.40
CA VAL A 28 14.79 6.84 -5.37
C VAL A 28 13.49 6.38 -4.68
N MET A 29 13.13 6.99 -3.54
CA MET A 29 11.86 6.71 -2.86
C MET A 29 10.66 7.06 -3.73
N LYS A 30 10.77 8.09 -4.58
CA LYS A 30 9.71 8.48 -5.48
C LYS A 30 9.47 7.39 -6.53
N GLU A 31 10.53 6.95 -7.19
CA GLU A 31 10.52 5.89 -8.22
C GLU A 31 10.02 4.55 -7.65
N LEU A 32 10.63 4.06 -6.57
CA LEU A 32 10.25 2.78 -5.95
C LEU A 32 8.81 2.74 -5.44
N GLY A 33 8.23 3.91 -5.18
CA GLY A 33 6.91 4.04 -4.62
C GLY A 33 5.84 4.48 -5.63
N GLU A 34 6.14 4.49 -6.92
CA GLU A 34 5.14 4.78 -7.95
C GLU A 34 4.01 3.74 -7.91
N PRO A 35 2.74 4.19 -7.97
CA PRO A 35 1.60 3.27 -8.01
C PRO A 35 1.59 2.49 -9.33
N ILE A 36 1.19 1.23 -9.26
CA ILE A 36 0.98 0.37 -10.44
C ILE A 36 -0.36 0.72 -11.10
N LEU A 37 -1.36 1.09 -10.31
CA LEU A 37 -2.68 1.51 -10.77
C LEU A 37 -3.03 2.89 -10.22
N ASP A 38 -3.59 3.74 -11.08
CA ASP A 38 -4.08 5.07 -10.72
C ASP A 38 -5.61 5.14 -10.66
N ASP A 39 -6.30 4.32 -11.47
CA ASP A 39 -7.74 4.36 -11.60
C ASP A 39 -8.43 3.61 -10.44
N LEU A 40 -8.99 4.39 -9.53
CA LEU A 40 -9.76 3.88 -8.39
C LEU A 40 -11.13 3.31 -8.80
N ALA A 41 -11.56 3.39 -10.05
CA ALA A 41 -12.77 2.74 -10.55
C ALA A 41 -12.59 1.22 -10.74
N LEU A 42 -11.35 0.72 -10.74
CA LEU A 42 -11.06 -0.72 -10.80
C LEU A 42 -11.24 -1.43 -9.44
N LEU A 43 -11.28 -0.68 -8.33
CA LEU A 43 -11.40 -1.24 -6.98
C LEU A 43 -12.57 -2.22 -6.76
N PRO A 44 -13.80 -1.97 -7.27
CA PRO A 44 -14.87 -2.95 -7.18
C PRO A 44 -14.53 -4.27 -7.88
N ALA A 45 -13.89 -4.23 -9.05
CA ALA A 45 -13.48 -5.45 -9.76
C ALA A 45 -12.40 -6.22 -8.98
N ILE A 46 -11.43 -5.51 -8.41
CA ILE A 46 -10.39 -6.07 -7.52
C ILE A 46 -11.04 -6.71 -6.29
N TYR A 47 -12.06 -6.07 -5.71
CA TYR A 47 -12.79 -6.61 -4.55
C TYR A 47 -13.60 -7.87 -4.90
N GLU A 48 -14.25 -7.92 -6.06
CA GLU A 48 -14.91 -9.13 -6.53
C GLU A 48 -13.91 -10.28 -6.77
N ALA A 49 -12.75 -10.00 -7.36
CA ALA A 49 -11.67 -10.97 -7.52
C ALA A 49 -11.21 -11.54 -6.17
N TYR A 50 -10.99 -10.67 -5.19
CA TYR A 50 -10.71 -11.06 -3.82
C TYR A 50 -11.79 -11.97 -3.23
N LYS A 51 -13.07 -11.61 -3.34
CA LYS A 51 -14.18 -12.43 -2.82
C LYS A 51 -14.26 -13.79 -3.51
N ARG A 52 -13.97 -13.89 -4.80
CA ARG A 52 -13.94 -15.17 -5.53
C ARG A 52 -12.99 -16.18 -4.91
N VAL A 53 -11.85 -15.75 -4.36
CA VAL A 53 -10.91 -16.65 -3.66
C VAL A 53 -11.60 -17.38 -2.51
N PHE A 54 -12.43 -16.69 -1.71
CA PHE A 54 -13.15 -17.27 -0.58
C PHE A 54 -14.38 -18.07 -1.01
N GLN A 55 -15.06 -17.62 -2.06
CA GLN A 55 -16.17 -18.37 -2.66
C GLN A 55 -15.70 -19.74 -3.16
N ARG A 56 -14.58 -19.81 -3.90
CA ARG A 56 -14.02 -21.08 -4.40
C ARG A 56 -13.56 -22.03 -3.28
N ARG A 57 -13.20 -21.49 -2.12
CA ARG A 57 -12.84 -22.26 -0.92
C ARG A 57 -14.05 -22.75 -0.12
N GLY A 58 -15.27 -22.35 -0.49
CA GLY A 58 -16.49 -22.69 0.24
C GLY A 58 -16.69 -21.91 1.54
N CYS A 59 -15.98 -20.78 1.73
CA CYS A 59 -16.04 -19.97 2.94
C CYS A 59 -16.26 -18.47 2.64
N PRO A 60 -17.33 -18.09 1.91
CA PRO A 60 -17.53 -16.72 1.43
C PRO A 60 -17.56 -15.66 2.55
N ASP A 61 -18.10 -16.00 3.72
CA ASP A 61 -18.23 -15.07 4.86
C ASP A 61 -16.86 -14.65 5.43
N GLU A 62 -15.83 -15.49 5.26
CA GLU A 62 -14.47 -15.19 5.73
C GLU A 62 -13.83 -14.00 5.03
N ALA A 63 -14.33 -13.61 3.85
CA ALA A 63 -13.83 -12.46 3.09
C ALA A 63 -14.00 -11.13 3.86
N THR A 64 -14.92 -11.05 4.81
CA THR A 64 -15.16 -9.82 5.59
C THR A 64 -14.37 -9.76 6.89
N SER A 65 -13.74 -10.87 7.30
CA SER A 65 -12.98 -10.94 8.54
C SER A 65 -11.82 -9.95 8.55
N VAL A 66 -11.45 -9.44 9.74
CA VAL A 66 -10.32 -8.51 9.90
C VAL A 66 -9.03 -9.11 9.32
N ARG A 67 -8.79 -10.40 9.59
CA ARG A 67 -7.61 -11.13 9.10
C ARG A 67 -7.53 -11.16 7.57
N ASN A 68 -8.64 -11.43 6.88
CA ASN A 68 -8.62 -11.52 5.42
C ASN A 68 -8.72 -10.15 4.75
N ARG A 69 -9.41 -9.18 5.37
CA ARG A 69 -9.35 -7.77 4.96
C ARG A 69 -7.92 -7.23 4.96
N LYS A 70 -7.08 -7.61 5.94
CA LYS A 70 -5.64 -7.27 5.94
C LYS A 70 -4.92 -7.80 4.70
N LYS A 71 -5.24 -9.02 4.24
CA LYS A 71 -4.67 -9.60 3.01
C LYS A 71 -5.09 -8.82 1.77
N PHE A 72 -6.37 -8.43 1.68
CA PHE A 72 -6.86 -7.55 0.63
C PHE A 72 -6.14 -6.19 0.63
N LEU A 73 -5.99 -5.58 1.81
CA LEU A 73 -5.30 -4.30 1.96
C LEU A 73 -3.84 -4.37 1.53
N MET A 74 -3.15 -5.49 1.78
CA MET A 74 -1.78 -5.70 1.30
C MET A 74 -1.70 -5.56 -0.23
N VAL A 75 -2.61 -6.24 -0.95
CA VAL A 75 -2.69 -6.18 -2.42
C VAL A 75 -3.06 -4.78 -2.91
N VAL A 76 -4.08 -4.16 -2.33
CA VAL A 76 -4.55 -2.83 -2.75
C VAL A 76 -3.48 -1.75 -2.51
N LEU A 77 -2.78 -1.81 -1.37
CA LEU A 77 -1.70 -0.86 -1.10
C LEU A 77 -0.53 -1.08 -2.06
N TYR A 78 -0.15 -2.32 -2.35
CA TYR A 78 0.89 -2.59 -3.34
C TYR A 78 0.53 -2.02 -4.72
N LEU A 79 -0.74 -2.13 -5.14
CA LEU A 79 -1.19 -1.62 -6.44
C LEU A 79 -1.31 -0.10 -6.51
N TYR A 80 -1.89 0.54 -5.48
CA TYR A 80 -2.28 1.96 -5.57
C TYR A 80 -1.43 2.92 -4.73
N SER A 81 -0.68 2.41 -3.76
CA SER A 81 0.04 3.22 -2.79
C SER A 81 1.21 2.47 -2.13
N PRO A 82 2.20 1.93 -2.89
CA PRO A 82 3.26 1.10 -2.32
C PRO A 82 4.01 1.76 -1.15
N LYS A 83 4.20 3.09 -1.21
CA LYS A 83 4.82 3.89 -0.13
C LYS A 83 4.12 3.74 1.22
N ALA A 84 2.82 3.48 1.22
CA ALA A 84 2.07 3.26 2.46
C ALA A 84 2.46 1.96 3.17
N LEU A 85 2.94 0.94 2.44
CA LEU A 85 3.52 -0.26 3.03
C LEU A 85 4.87 0.02 3.69
N ALA A 86 5.58 1.06 3.23
CA ALA A 86 6.81 1.57 3.82
C ALA A 86 6.58 2.63 4.93
N GLY A 87 5.32 2.86 5.34
CA GLY A 87 4.97 3.77 6.43
C GLY A 87 4.58 5.19 6.01
N ASP A 88 4.51 5.48 4.70
CA ASP A 88 3.98 6.76 4.21
C ASP A 88 2.44 6.78 4.24
N ARG A 89 1.85 7.91 3.84
CA ARG A 89 0.39 8.06 3.75
C ARG A 89 -0.18 7.29 2.56
N MET A 90 -1.37 6.75 2.76
CA MET A 90 -2.17 6.20 1.67
C MET A 90 -2.57 7.29 0.66
N ARG A 91 -2.67 6.92 -0.62
CA ARG A 91 -3.27 7.76 -1.67
C ARG A 91 -4.62 8.34 -1.21
N MET A 92 -4.84 9.61 -1.51
CA MET A 92 -6.09 10.30 -1.22
C MET A 92 -7.29 9.57 -1.83
N GLY A 93 -8.39 9.46 -1.08
CA GLY A 93 -9.61 8.79 -1.51
C GLY A 93 -9.57 7.25 -1.42
N LEU A 94 -8.40 6.61 -1.50
CA LEU A 94 -8.26 5.15 -1.45
C LEU A 94 -8.86 4.56 -0.17
N ARG A 95 -8.51 5.16 0.98
CA ARG A 95 -9.01 4.73 2.29
C ARG A 95 -10.54 4.73 2.38
N LYS A 96 -11.18 5.77 1.82
CA LYS A 96 -12.64 5.93 1.83
C LYS A 96 -13.31 4.88 0.95
N LYS A 97 -12.84 4.72 -0.28
CA LYS A 97 -13.38 3.71 -1.20
C LYS A 97 -13.24 2.30 -0.65
N VAL A 98 -12.10 1.97 -0.05
CA VAL A 98 -11.93 0.64 0.56
C VAL A 98 -12.88 0.44 1.74
N SER A 99 -13.13 1.45 2.59
CA SER A 99 -14.17 1.31 3.63
C SER A 99 -15.57 1.06 3.06
N GLU A 100 -15.93 1.69 1.95
CA GLU A 100 -17.22 1.51 1.28
C GLU A 100 -17.39 0.07 0.76
N LEU A 101 -16.34 -0.54 0.18
CA LEU A 101 -16.38 -1.93 -0.31
C LEU A 101 -16.68 -2.95 0.80
N PHE A 102 -16.18 -2.69 2.00
CA PHE A 102 -16.42 -3.53 3.18
C PHE A 102 -17.67 -3.12 3.97
N GLY A 103 -18.46 -2.16 3.49
CA GLY A 103 -19.67 -1.68 4.17
C GLY A 103 -19.38 -1.05 5.54
N LEU A 104 -18.19 -0.47 5.74
CA LEU A 104 -17.81 0.13 7.02
C LEU A 104 -18.36 1.55 7.15
N THR A 105 -18.86 1.88 8.34
CA THR A 105 -19.41 3.21 8.65
C THR A 105 -18.33 4.29 8.74
N THR A 106 -17.09 3.91 9.02
CA THR A 106 -15.93 4.81 9.11
C THR A 106 -14.72 4.22 8.40
N SER A 107 -13.78 5.08 8.02
CA SER A 107 -12.53 4.68 7.38
C SER A 107 -11.40 4.36 8.37
N THR A 108 -11.61 4.56 9.68
CA THR A 108 -10.60 4.30 10.73
C THR A 108 -10.10 2.86 10.71
N PRO A 109 -10.97 1.83 10.63
CA PRO A 109 -10.51 0.44 10.62
C PRO A 109 -9.57 0.14 9.45
N ILE A 110 -9.70 0.84 8.31
CA ILE A 110 -8.79 0.63 7.19
C ILE A 110 -7.37 1.01 7.57
N SER A 111 -7.17 2.18 8.19
CA SER A 111 -5.86 2.62 8.68
C SER A 111 -5.27 1.65 9.70
N ASP A 112 -6.09 1.22 10.67
CA ASP A 112 -5.66 0.32 11.74
C ASP A 112 -5.23 -1.05 11.20
N ASN A 113 -5.94 -1.55 10.18
CA ASN A 113 -5.61 -2.83 9.56
C ASN A 113 -4.35 -2.79 8.69
N CYS A 114 -3.97 -1.61 8.19
CA CYS A 114 -2.72 -1.43 7.45
C CYS A 114 -1.47 -1.57 8.34
N ALA A 115 -1.61 -1.43 9.66
CA ALA A 115 -0.50 -1.53 10.59
C ALA A 115 0.15 -2.93 10.56
N GLY A 116 1.46 -2.96 10.31
CA GLY A 116 2.27 -4.18 10.34
C GLY A 116 1.97 -5.19 9.24
N LEU A 117 1.35 -4.78 8.12
CA LEU A 117 1.06 -5.68 6.99
C LEU A 117 2.34 -6.29 6.39
N ILE A 118 3.38 -5.48 6.17
CA ILE A 118 4.64 -5.95 5.60
C ILE A 118 5.33 -6.95 6.53
N VAL A 119 5.28 -6.71 7.84
CA VAL A 119 5.81 -7.63 8.85
C VAL A 119 5.05 -8.94 8.81
N GLN A 120 3.71 -8.91 8.74
CA GLN A 120 2.89 -10.12 8.63
C GLN A 120 3.21 -10.93 7.36
N TYR A 121 3.40 -10.27 6.22
CA TYR A 121 3.74 -10.93 4.95
C TYR A 121 5.09 -11.64 5.00
N HIS A 122 6.09 -11.04 5.64
CA HIS A 122 7.38 -11.71 5.84
C HIS A 122 7.32 -12.83 6.89
N ALA A 123 6.62 -12.60 8.00
CA ALA A 123 6.62 -13.51 9.15
C ALA A 123 5.75 -14.76 8.97
N TYR A 124 4.60 -14.65 8.30
CA TYR A 124 3.58 -15.71 8.26
C TYR A 124 3.41 -16.28 6.85
N ALA A 125 3.79 -17.54 6.68
CA ALA A 125 3.77 -18.21 5.38
C ALA A 125 2.34 -18.41 4.81
N ASP A 126 1.37 -18.65 5.67
CA ASP A 126 -0.05 -18.75 5.32
C ASP A 126 -0.62 -17.40 4.87
N PHE A 127 -0.28 -16.32 5.59
CA PHE A 127 -0.67 -14.96 5.20
C PHE A 127 -0.11 -14.61 3.83
N ARG A 128 1.20 -14.83 3.61
CA ARG A 128 1.86 -14.58 2.32
C ARG A 128 1.20 -15.37 1.20
N ARG A 129 1.02 -16.69 1.37
CA ARG A 129 0.41 -17.55 0.36
C ARG A 129 -0.96 -17.05 -0.05
N ASP A 130 -1.80 -16.65 0.91
CA ASP A 130 -3.12 -16.14 0.60
C ASP A 130 -3.07 -14.77 -0.10
N VAL A 131 -2.16 -13.87 0.31
CA VAL A 131 -1.94 -12.59 -0.39
C VAL A 131 -1.53 -12.83 -1.84
N ASP A 132 -0.57 -13.72 -2.07
CA ASP A 132 -0.08 -14.03 -3.42
C ASP A 132 -1.21 -14.64 -4.29
N LEU A 133 -2.03 -15.52 -3.72
CA LEU A 133 -3.20 -16.08 -4.41
C LEU A 133 -4.25 -15.02 -4.75
N ILE A 134 -4.54 -14.10 -3.81
CA ILE A 134 -5.45 -12.98 -4.05
C ILE A 134 -4.90 -12.09 -5.17
N PHE A 135 -3.60 -11.78 -5.13
CA PHE A 135 -2.95 -10.94 -6.13
C PHE A 135 -3.04 -11.55 -7.52
N GLN A 136 -2.77 -12.85 -7.66
CA GLN A 136 -2.92 -13.58 -8.93
C GLN A 136 -4.35 -13.53 -9.48
N GLU A 137 -5.36 -13.77 -8.64
CA GLU A 137 -6.77 -13.67 -9.04
C GLU A 137 -7.13 -12.24 -9.49
N VAL A 138 -6.56 -11.23 -8.82
CA VAL A 138 -6.72 -9.81 -9.20
C VAL A 138 -6.10 -9.53 -10.56
N LEU A 139 -4.86 -9.98 -10.82
CA LEU A 139 -4.19 -9.77 -12.10
C LEU A 139 -5.00 -10.37 -13.26
N ASN A 140 -5.41 -11.63 -13.15
CA ASN A 140 -6.23 -12.30 -14.17
C ASN A 140 -7.52 -11.50 -14.46
N THR A 141 -8.16 -10.98 -13.42
CA THR A 141 -9.40 -10.19 -13.56
C THR A 141 -9.16 -8.86 -14.26
N LEU A 142 -8.02 -8.23 -14.01
CA LEU A 142 -7.67 -6.96 -14.63
C LEU A 142 -7.24 -7.16 -16.08
N GLU A 143 -6.50 -8.22 -16.40
CA GLU A 143 -6.15 -8.59 -17.78
C GLU A 143 -7.40 -8.80 -18.62
N ASP A 144 -8.37 -9.58 -18.15
CA ASP A 144 -9.65 -9.79 -18.84
C ASP A 144 -10.39 -8.47 -19.10
N LYS A 145 -10.34 -7.54 -18.14
CA LYS A 145 -11.00 -6.23 -18.29
C LYS A 145 -10.27 -5.32 -19.26
N LEU A 146 -8.94 -5.38 -19.32
CA LEU A 146 -8.15 -4.56 -20.24
C LEU A 146 -8.30 -5.07 -21.68
N ILE A 147 -8.36 -6.40 -21.89
CA ILE A 147 -8.55 -7.02 -23.21
C ILE A 147 -9.94 -6.75 -23.81
N VAL A 148 -10.98 -6.64 -22.98
CA VAL A 148 -12.36 -6.39 -23.43
C VAL A 148 -12.61 -4.93 -23.83
N THR A 149 -11.61 -4.05 -23.68
CA THR A 149 -11.74 -2.61 -24.00
C THR A 149 -11.12 -2.21 -25.35
N ASP A 150 -10.55 -3.16 -26.10
CA ASP A 150 -10.09 -3.01 -27.50
C ASP A 150 -11.12 -3.60 -28.49
#